data_AF-A0A7S4HS28-F1
#
_entry.id   AF-A0A7S4HS28-F1
#
_cell.length_a   1.000
_cell.length_b   1.000
_cell.length_c   1.000
_cell.angle_alpha   90.00
_cell.angle_beta   90.00
_cell.angle_gamma   90.00
#
_symmetry.space_group_name_H-M   'P 1'
#
loop_
_entity.id
_entity.type
_entity.pdbx_description
1 polymer ?
#
loop_
_entity_poly.entity_id
_entity_poly.type
_entity_poly.pdbx_seq_one_letter_code
_entity_poly.pdbx_strand_id
1 'polypeptide(L)'
;EPAGALVKNTLFVPPAVSEVLDAADLLNPADLPVDEVEDWLGAIGLGTAVLYLLPIFEIGVIGDLAFSAIFGGGLSAYLALRKDNWGLVTRSAAGKTAKQAAAATVELSQNVEETLQLTDKIKAASKAAVAEVKKKL
;
A
#
# COMPACT_ATOMS: atom_id res chain seq x y z
N GLU A 1 11.92 1.84 11.70
CA GLU A 1 11.91 0.37 11.48
C GLU A 1 11.25 0.13 10.13
N PRO A 2 11.78 -0.75 9.25
CA PRO A 2 11.07 -1.08 8.03
C PRO A 2 9.71 -1.69 8.39
N ALA A 3 8.64 -1.25 7.74
CA ALA A 3 7.27 -1.63 8.07
C ALA A 3 7.08 -3.17 8.10
N GLY A 4 7.83 -3.91 7.28
CA GLY A 4 7.82 -5.38 7.27
C GLY A 4 8.26 -6.05 8.55
N ALA A 5 9.20 -5.47 9.30
CA ALA A 5 9.69 -6.06 10.55
C ALA A 5 8.61 -6.01 11.65
N LEU A 6 7.87 -4.90 11.71
CA LEU A 6 6.74 -4.72 12.61
C LEU A 6 5.58 -5.63 12.23
N VAL A 7 5.28 -5.74 10.93
CA VAL A 7 4.22 -6.65 10.46
C VAL A 7 4.61 -8.10 10.74
N LYS A 8 5.82 -8.54 10.41
CA LYS A 8 6.25 -9.92 10.67
C LYS A 8 6.16 -10.29 12.15
N ASN A 9 6.60 -9.40 13.06
CA ASN A 9 6.54 -9.65 14.50
C ASN A 9 5.11 -9.73 15.07
N THR A 10 4.12 -9.21 14.33
CA THR A 10 2.70 -9.21 14.73
C THR A 10 1.84 -10.14 13.87
N LEU A 11 2.41 -10.73 12.82
CA LEU A 11 1.71 -11.59 11.88
C LEU A 11 1.48 -12.96 12.52
N PHE A 12 0.26 -13.15 13.01
CA PHE A 12 -0.20 -14.42 13.54
C PHE A 12 -1.18 -15.07 12.56
N VAL A 13 -0.87 -16.29 12.12
CA VAL A 13 -1.76 -17.10 11.29
C VAL A 13 -2.36 -18.20 12.16
N PRO A 14 -3.69 -18.23 12.38
CA PRO A 14 -4.34 -19.27 13.16
C PRO A 14 -4.07 -20.68 12.58
N PRO A 15 -3.96 -21.74 13.41
CA PRO A 15 -3.67 -23.09 12.94
C PRO A 15 -4.63 -23.58 11.84
N ALA A 16 -5.93 -23.32 11.98
CA ALA A 16 -6.93 -23.67 10.98
C ALA A 16 -6.68 -23.01 9.61
N VAL A 17 -6.08 -21.82 9.57
CA VAL A 17 -5.70 -21.15 8.32
C VAL A 17 -4.39 -21.73 7.79
N SER A 18 -3.42 -22.02 8.67
CA SER A 18 -2.16 -22.66 8.27
C SER A 18 -2.39 -24.02 7.61
N GLU A 19 -3.27 -24.85 8.18
CA GLU A 19 -3.62 -26.15 7.62
C GLU A 19 -4.23 -26.04 6.22
N VAL A 20 -5.06 -25.02 5.98
CA VAL A 20 -5.65 -24.77 4.66
C VAL A 20 -4.59 -24.28 3.67
N LEU A 21 -3.66 -23.43 4.09
CA LEU A 21 -2.54 -22.98 3.25
C LEU A 21 -1.64 -24.17 2.87
N ASP A 22 -1.31 -25.03 3.82
CA ASP A 22 -0.50 -26.23 3.58
C ASP A 22 -1.20 -27.21 2.65
N ALA A 23 -2.50 -27.45 2.85
CA ALA A 23 -3.31 -28.30 1.98
C ALA A 23 -3.44 -27.75 0.55
N ALA A 24 -3.39 -26.42 0.39
CA ALA A 24 -3.39 -25.74 -0.90
C ALA A 24 -1.98 -25.59 -1.53
N ASP A 25 -0.95 -26.16 -0.90
CA ASP A 25 0.46 -26.04 -1.26
C ASP A 25 0.97 -24.59 -1.35
N LEU A 26 0.51 -23.76 -0.42
CA LEU A 26 0.89 -22.36 -0.29
C LEU A 26 1.91 -22.19 0.85
N LEU A 27 2.69 -21.12 0.77
CA LEU A 27 3.55 -20.68 1.87
C LEU A 27 2.70 -20.08 2.97
N ASN A 28 3.11 -20.33 4.21
CA ASN A 28 2.58 -19.58 5.34
C ASN A 28 3.26 -18.20 5.38
N PRO A 29 2.50 -17.10 5.32
CA PRO A 29 3.08 -15.76 5.30
C PRO A 29 3.82 -15.40 6.61
N ALA A 30 3.51 -16.07 7.73
CA ALA A 30 4.25 -15.89 8.99
C ALA A 30 5.69 -16.43 8.92
N ASP A 31 5.93 -17.41 8.05
CA ASP A 31 7.25 -18.05 7.88
C ASP A 31 8.13 -17.34 6.85
N LEU A 32 7.56 -16.41 6.07
CA LEU A 32 8.31 -15.64 5.07
C LEU A 32 9.37 -14.74 5.72
N PRO A 33 10.53 -14.53 5.08
CA PRO A 33 11.47 -13.50 5.51
C PRO A 33 10.86 -12.09 5.35
N VAL A 34 11.36 -11.12 6.11
CA VAL A 34 10.73 -9.79 6.27
C VAL A 34 10.52 -9.08 4.92
N ASP A 35 11.52 -9.14 4.05
CA ASP A 35 11.49 -8.56 2.71
C ASP A 35 10.42 -9.20 1.82
N GLU A 36 10.26 -10.52 1.91
CA GLU A 36 9.22 -11.26 1.19
C GLU A 36 7.81 -11.03 1.75
N VAL A 37 7.67 -10.78 3.06
CA VAL A 37 6.39 -10.38 3.67
C VAL A 37 5.90 -9.06 3.06
N GLU A 38 6.80 -8.08 2.93
CA GLU A 38 6.43 -6.80 2.34
C GLU A 38 6.16 -6.91 0.82
N ASP A 39 6.91 -7.77 0.10
CA ASP A 39 6.66 -8.03 -1.32
C ASP A 39 5.30 -8.74 -1.52
N TRP A 40 4.95 -9.68 -0.64
CA TRP A 40 3.64 -10.30 -0.61
C TRP A 40 2.52 -9.28 -0.37
N LEU A 41 2.64 -8.42 0.65
CA LEU A 41 1.67 -7.35 0.91
C LEU A 41 1.56 -6.36 -0.27
N GLY A 42 2.69 -6.04 -0.89
CA GLY A 42 2.74 -5.22 -2.10
C GLY A 42 1.93 -5.84 -3.25
N ALA A 43 2.08 -7.15 -3.46
CA ALA A 43 1.31 -7.86 -4.48
C ALA A 43 -0.21 -7.84 -4.20
N ILE A 44 -0.64 -7.97 -2.94
CA ILE A 44 -2.05 -7.83 -2.52
C ILE A 44 -2.57 -6.42 -2.84
N GLY A 45 -1.80 -5.40 -2.45
CA GLY A 45 -2.16 -4.00 -2.70
C GLY A 45 -2.28 -3.71 -4.19
N LEU A 46 -1.35 -4.22 -5.01
CA LEU A 46 -1.38 -4.05 -6.46
C LEU A 46 -2.57 -4.77 -7.09
N GLY A 47 -2.84 -6.02 -6.70
CA GLY A 47 -4.00 -6.77 -7.18
C GLY A 47 -5.31 -6.06 -6.88
N THR A 48 -5.42 -5.51 -5.67
CA THR A 48 -6.56 -4.68 -5.25
C THR A 48 -6.68 -3.44 -6.13
N ALA A 49 -5.59 -2.69 -6.31
CA ALA A 49 -5.58 -1.46 -7.07
C ALA A 49 -5.93 -1.68 -8.54
N VAL A 50 -5.40 -2.74 -9.16
CA VAL A 50 -5.70 -3.10 -10.55
C VAL A 50 -7.20 -3.36 -10.69
N LEU A 51 -7.78 -4.23 -9.87
CA LEU A 51 -9.20 -4.56 -9.98
C LEU A 51 -10.12 -3.38 -9.64
N TYR A 52 -9.69 -2.49 -8.72
CA TYR A 52 -10.43 -1.29 -8.37
C TYR A 52 -10.46 -0.25 -9.49
N LEU A 53 -9.35 -0.12 -10.22
CA LEU A 53 -9.27 0.77 -11.38
C LEU A 53 -10.07 0.26 -12.59
N LEU A 54 -10.40 -1.03 -12.62
CA LEU A 54 -11.29 -1.56 -13.64
C LEU A 54 -12.75 -1.28 -13.24
N PRO A 55 -13.55 -0.61 -14.10
CA PRO A 55 -14.96 -0.31 -13.82
C PRO A 55 -15.84 -1.56 -14.02
N ILE A 56 -15.64 -2.60 -13.20
CA ILE A 56 -16.31 -3.90 -13.33
C ILE A 56 -17.57 -3.97 -12.46
N PHE A 57 -17.54 -3.41 -11.25
CA PHE A 57 -18.57 -3.66 -10.25
C PHE A 57 -19.65 -2.56 -10.21
N GLU A 58 -19.33 -1.30 -10.52
CA GLU A 58 -20.26 -0.13 -10.53
C GLU A 58 -21.19 -0.05 -9.30
N ILE A 59 -20.73 -0.52 -8.13
CA ILE A 59 -21.51 -0.54 -6.87
C ILE A 59 -21.21 0.73 -6.05
N GLY A 60 -20.24 1.53 -6.51
CA GLY A 60 -19.76 2.76 -5.90
C GLY A 60 -18.41 2.56 -5.21
N VAL A 61 -17.70 3.66 -4.96
CA VAL A 61 -16.30 3.70 -4.49
C VAL A 61 -15.95 2.69 -3.38
N ILE A 62 -16.78 2.60 -2.33
CA ILE A 62 -16.53 1.69 -1.19
C ILE A 62 -16.80 0.24 -1.59
N GLY A 63 -17.87 -0.02 -2.33
CA GLY A 63 -18.20 -1.34 -2.84
C GLY A 63 -17.11 -1.83 -3.79
N ASP A 64 -16.78 -1.02 -4.78
CA ASP A 64 -15.76 -1.32 -5.78
C ASP A 64 -14.41 -1.59 -5.13
N LEU A 65 -14.03 -0.84 -4.08
CA LEU A 65 -12.81 -1.10 -3.32
C LEU A 65 -12.89 -2.42 -2.54
N ALA A 66 -14.00 -2.70 -1.85
CA ALA A 66 -14.16 -3.93 -1.07
C ALA A 66 -14.15 -5.18 -1.97
N PHE A 67 -14.89 -5.15 -3.08
CA PHE A 67 -14.89 -6.21 -4.07
C PHE A 67 -13.51 -6.38 -4.69
N SER A 68 -12.82 -5.29 -5.02
CA SER A 68 -11.46 -5.37 -5.57
C SER A 68 -10.44 -5.87 -4.56
N ALA A 69 -10.59 -5.56 -3.28
CA ALA A 69 -9.73 -6.08 -2.23
C ALA A 69 -9.94 -7.59 -2.03
N ILE A 70 -11.18 -8.05 -2.06
CA ILE A 70 -11.52 -9.47 -1.91
C ILE A 70 -11.04 -10.26 -3.13
N PHE A 71 -11.44 -9.84 -4.33
CA PHE A 71 -11.14 -10.59 -5.55
C PHE A 71 -9.72 -10.31 -6.06
N GLY A 72 -9.33 -9.05 -6.16
CA GLY A 72 -8.01 -8.66 -6.66
C GLY A 72 -6.91 -8.89 -5.64
N GLY A 73 -7.10 -8.39 -4.42
CA GLY A 73 -6.17 -8.64 -3.33
C GLY A 73 -6.07 -10.13 -2.98
N GLY A 74 -7.20 -10.84 -2.91
CA GLY A 74 -7.23 -12.27 -2.60
C GLY A 74 -6.58 -13.15 -3.67
N LEU A 75 -6.84 -12.92 -4.96
CA LEU A 75 -6.19 -13.67 -6.04
C LEU A 75 -4.69 -13.39 -6.10
N SER A 76 -4.28 -12.13 -5.95
CA SER A 76 -2.87 -11.78 -5.89
C SER A 76 -2.18 -12.31 -4.63
N ALA A 77 -2.87 -12.36 -3.49
CA ALA A 77 -2.38 -13.01 -2.26
C ALA A 77 -2.12 -14.50 -2.49
N TYR A 78 -3.09 -15.20 -3.09
CA TYR A 78 -2.98 -16.62 -3.42
C TYR A 78 -1.81 -16.86 -4.37
N LEU A 79 -1.73 -16.11 -5.47
CA LEU A 79 -0.65 -16.24 -6.44
C LEU A 79 0.70 -15.98 -5.79
N ALA A 80 0.82 -14.94 -4.98
CA ALA A 80 2.05 -14.60 -4.28
C ALA A 80 2.49 -15.69 -3.29
N LEU A 81 1.57 -16.37 -2.61
CA LEU A 81 1.92 -17.44 -1.67
C LEU A 81 2.22 -18.79 -2.31
N ARG A 82 2.03 -18.96 -3.62
CA ARG A 82 2.40 -20.23 -4.26
C ARG A 82 3.89 -20.51 -4.07
N LYS A 83 4.20 -21.78 -3.82
CA LYS A 83 5.59 -22.28 -3.68
C LYS A 83 6.32 -22.39 -5.03
N ASP A 84 5.60 -22.28 -6.14
CA ASP A 84 6.15 -22.38 -7.48
C ASP A 84 6.72 -21.05 -8.00
N ASN A 85 7.29 -21.10 -9.20
CA ASN A 85 7.93 -19.94 -9.83
C ASN A 85 6.94 -18.78 -10.04
N TRP A 86 5.64 -19.07 -10.17
CA TRP A 86 4.60 -18.04 -10.28
C TRP A 86 4.46 -17.24 -8.99
N GLY A 87 4.59 -17.87 -7.81
CA GLY A 87 4.58 -17.13 -6.56
C GLY A 87 5.82 -16.26 -6.37
N LEU A 88 6.98 -16.73 -6.79
CA LEU A 88 8.20 -15.93 -6.78
C LEU A 88 8.11 -14.73 -7.73
N VAL A 89 7.61 -14.94 -8.95
CA VAL A 89 7.39 -13.85 -9.92
C VAL A 89 6.36 -12.86 -9.39
N THR A 90 5.27 -13.34 -8.77
CA THR A 90 4.25 -12.46 -8.22
C THR A 90 4.79 -11.62 -7.07
N ARG A 91 5.51 -12.21 -6.11
CA ARG A 91 6.18 -11.47 -5.02
C ARG A 91 7.22 -10.48 -5.57
N SER A 92 8.13 -10.94 -6.42
CA SER A 92 9.25 -10.13 -6.89
C SER A 92 8.84 -9.05 -7.89
N ALA A 93 7.95 -9.33 -8.84
CA ALA A 93 7.52 -8.35 -9.84
C ALA A 93 6.40 -7.46 -9.28
N ALA A 94 5.28 -8.05 -8.84
CA ALA A 94 4.15 -7.24 -8.37
C ALA A 94 4.45 -6.56 -7.03
N GLY A 95 5.11 -7.26 -6.10
CA GLY A 95 5.48 -6.71 -4.79
C GLY A 95 6.47 -5.54 -4.88
N LYS A 96 7.55 -5.69 -5.64
CA LYS A 96 8.53 -4.60 -5.79
C LYS A 96 7.97 -3.42 -6.57
N THR A 97 7.18 -3.64 -7.62
CA THR A 97 6.52 -2.56 -8.33
C THR A 97 5.55 -1.81 -7.44
N ALA A 98 4.78 -2.52 -6.59
CA ALA A 98 3.89 -1.89 -5.62
C ALA A 98 4.66 -1.05 -4.59
N LYS A 99 5.79 -1.57 -4.07
CA LYS A 99 6.67 -0.81 -3.16
C LYS A 99 7.21 0.45 -3.79
N GLN A 100 7.67 0.37 -5.04
CA GLN A 100 8.18 1.53 -5.77
C GLN A 100 7.08 2.57 -6.01
N ALA A 101 5.88 2.12 -6.40
CA ALA A 101 4.73 3.00 -6.56
C ALA A 101 4.34 3.67 -5.24
N ALA A 102 4.30 2.91 -4.14
CA ALA A 102 4.01 3.44 -2.80
C ALA A 102 5.08 4.45 -2.34
N ALA A 103 6.37 4.14 -2.52
CA ALA A 103 7.46 5.05 -2.19
C ALA A 103 7.38 6.36 -3.00
N ALA A 104 7.15 6.28 -4.31
CA ALA A 104 6.97 7.46 -5.16
C ALA A 104 5.76 8.31 -4.73
N THR A 105 4.67 7.66 -4.28
CA THR A 105 3.47 8.37 -3.80
C THR A 105 3.74 9.07 -2.47
N VAL A 106 4.51 8.46 -1.57
CA VAL A 106 4.92 9.06 -0.28
C VAL A 106 5.84 10.26 -0.51
N GLU A 107 6.84 10.13 -1.38
CA GLU A 107 7.75 11.23 -1.74
C GLU A 107 6.98 12.40 -2.37
N LEU A 108 6.03 12.12 -3.27
CA LEU A 108 5.16 13.15 -3.85
C LEU A 108 4.33 13.86 -2.77
N SER A 109 3.80 13.11 -1.81
CA SER A 109 2.99 13.65 -0.72
C SER A 109 3.80 14.55 0.21
N GLN A 110 5.03 14.16 0.55
CA GLN A 110 5.95 14.97 1.36
C GLN A 110 6.32 16.28 0.65
N ASN A 111 6.61 16.22 -0.64
CA ASN A 111 6.90 17.41 -1.44
C ASN A 111 5.69 18.37 -1.53
N VAL A 112 4.48 17.83 -1.67
CA VAL A 112 3.25 18.64 -1.66
C VAL A 112 3.03 19.28 -0.29
N GLU A 113 3.28 18.55 0.80
CA GLU A 113 3.12 19.07 2.16
C GLU A 113 4.13 20.17 2.48
N GLU A 114 5.39 20.04 2.08
CA GLU A 114 6.38 21.13 2.17
C GLU A 114 5.96 22.36 1.38
N THR A 115 5.43 22.15 0.17
CA THR A 115 4.95 23.25 -0.70
C THR A 115 3.74 23.96 -0.09
N LEU A 116 2.83 23.23 0.54
CA LEU A 116 1.68 23.80 1.26
C LEU A 116 2.12 24.59 2.50
N GLN A 117 3.06 24.07 3.28
CA GLN A 117 3.61 24.79 4.43
C GLN A 117 4.33 26.07 4.03
N LEU A 118 5.06 26.06 2.90
CA LEU A 118 5.68 27.26 2.35
C LEU A 118 4.62 28.27 1.87
N THR A 119 3.56 27.80 1.21
CA THR A 119 2.46 28.64 0.75
C THR A 119 1.73 29.30 1.92
N ASP A 120 1.45 28.57 2.98
CA ASP A 120 0.82 29.11 4.19
C ASP A 120 1.73 30.11 4.91
N LYS A 121 3.04 29.85 4.99
CA LYS A 121 4.02 30.80 5.53
C LYS A 121 4.10 32.08 4.69
N ILE A 122 4.12 31.97 3.36
CA ILE A 122 4.13 33.13 2.45
C ILE A 122 2.84 33.94 2.56
N LYS A 123 1.69 33.27 2.70
CA LYS A 123 0.39 33.91 2.87
C LYS A 123 0.28 34.61 4.23
N ALA A 124 0.78 33.99 5.29
CA ALA A 124 0.84 34.59 6.63
C ALA A 124 1.80 35.79 6.65
N ALA A 125 2.98 35.67 6.05
CA ALA A 125 3.95 36.76 5.92
C ALA A 125 3.42 37.93 5.07
N SER A 126 2.75 37.64 3.94
CA SER A 126 2.09 38.67 3.12
C SER A 126 0.97 39.36 3.89
N LYS A 127 0.18 38.63 4.67
CA LYS A 127 -0.90 39.21 5.48
C LYS A 127 -0.35 40.11 6.59
N ALA A 128 0.76 39.72 7.22
CA ALA A 128 1.47 40.53 8.20
C ALA A 128 2.08 41.80 7.57
N ALA A 129 2.74 41.67 6.41
CA ALA A 129 3.31 42.81 5.68
C ALA A 129 2.23 43.80 5.22
N VAL A 130 1.10 43.31 4.69
CA VAL A 130 -0.04 44.16 4.32
C VAL A 130 -0.65 44.85 5.54
N ALA A 131 -0.76 44.15 6.68
CA ALA A 131 -1.25 44.76 7.92
C ALA A 131 -0.31 45.84 8.45
N GLU A 132 1.02 45.68 8.32
CA GLU A 132 2.00 46.67 8.75
C GLU A 132 2.02 47.90 7.85
N VAL A 133 1.90 47.72 6.52
CA VAL A 133 1.77 48.83 5.56
C VAL A 133 0.50 49.63 5.82
N LYS A 134 -0.63 48.95 6.11
CA LYS A 134 -1.91 49.59 6.43
C LYS A 134 -1.92 50.33 7.76
N LYS A 135 -0.93 50.08 8.63
CA LYS A 135 -0.76 50.75 9.92
C LYS A 135 0.13 52.00 9.84
N LYS A 136 0.89 52.14 8.74
CA LYS A 136 1.79 53.27 8.46
C LYS A 136 1.20 54.28 7.46
N LEU A 137 0.02 53.99 6.88
CA LEU A 137 -0.85 54.90 6.14
C LEU A 137 -1.93 55.46 7.08
#